data_AF-A0A6L9SYC1-F1
#
_entry.id   AF-A0A6L9SYC1-F1
#
_cell.length_a   1.000
_cell.length_b   1.000
_cell.length_c   1.000
_cell.angle_alpha   90.00
_cell.angle_beta   90.00
_cell.angle_gamma   90.00
#
_symmetry.space_group_name_H-M   'P 1'
#
loop_
_entity.id
_entity.type
_entity.pdbx_description
1 polymer ?
#
loop_
_entity_poly.entity_id
_entity_poly.type
_entity_poly.pdbx_seq_one_letter_code
_entity_poly.pdbx_strand_id
1 'polypeptide(L)'
;MMTSLPAWVTILVALITTCGGTVCGWILRRVDAHESTITRDRLDQALADSTTIRDLQAKLERDFERLEESERERRAIRLDVLRVEMFAHTNSRTQHERQLEAGKEYLELGGNGLGHTRYDALRQDYLRREAGCDWTYR
;
A
#
# COMPACT_ATOMS: atom_id res chain seq x y z
N MET A 1 -15.60 -18.54 -31.50
CA MET A 1 -14.44 -19.27 -30.93
C MET A 1 -13.53 -18.25 -30.28
N MET A 2 -13.45 -18.25 -28.96
CA MET A 2 -12.69 -17.26 -28.19
C MET A 2 -11.23 -17.76 -28.12
N THR A 3 -10.35 -17.16 -28.90
CA THR A 3 -8.92 -17.48 -28.87
C THR A 3 -8.34 -16.96 -27.55
N SER A 4 -7.88 -17.87 -26.70
CA SER A 4 -7.13 -17.49 -25.50
C SER A 4 -5.85 -16.79 -25.95
N LEU A 5 -5.77 -15.48 -25.73
CA LEU A 5 -4.53 -14.73 -25.94
C LEU A 5 -3.43 -15.38 -25.09
N PRO A 6 -2.23 -15.61 -25.64
CA PRO A 6 -1.13 -16.17 -24.89
C PRO A 6 -0.86 -15.35 -23.62
N ALA A 7 -0.57 -16.01 -22.49
CA ALA A 7 -0.38 -15.33 -21.20
C ALA A 7 0.69 -14.23 -21.22
N TRP A 8 1.68 -14.33 -22.10
CA TRP A 8 2.69 -13.29 -22.29
C TRP A 8 2.12 -12.01 -22.94
N VAL A 9 1.10 -12.13 -23.80
CA VAL A 9 0.42 -11.00 -24.42
C VAL A 9 -0.42 -10.26 -23.40
N THR A 10 -1.12 -10.98 -22.51
CA THR A 10 -1.94 -10.35 -21.46
C THR A 10 -1.07 -9.66 -20.42
N ILE A 11 0.09 -10.24 -20.06
CA ILE A 11 1.08 -9.59 -19.18
C ILE A 11 1.64 -8.31 -19.83
N LEU A 12 1.98 -8.36 -21.13
CA LEU A 12 2.45 -7.17 -21.86
C LEU A 12 1.38 -6.07 -21.90
N VAL A 13 0.13 -6.42 -22.19
CA VAL A 13 -0.99 -5.46 -22.22
C VAL A 13 -1.26 -4.88 -20.83
N ALA A 14 -1.17 -5.68 -19.76
CA ALA A 14 -1.30 -5.20 -18.38
C ALA A 14 -0.18 -4.21 -18.00
N LEU A 15 1.05 -4.50 -18.42
CA LEU A 15 2.20 -3.62 -18.20
C LEU A 15 2.07 -2.30 -18.99
N ILE A 16 1.59 -2.38 -20.24
CA ILE A 16 1.30 -1.24 -21.12
C ILE A 16 0.20 -0.34 -20.53
N THR A 17 -0.77 -0.92 -19.82
CA THR A 17 -1.90 -0.15 -19.25
C THR A 17 -1.51 0.56 -17.95
N THR A 18 -0.49 0.05 -17.23
CA THR A 18 -0.10 0.56 -15.90
C THR A 18 1.04 1.59 -15.98
N CYS A 19 1.87 1.53 -17.02
CA CYS A 19 2.97 2.46 -17.24
C CYS A 19 2.67 3.36 -18.45
N GLY A 20 2.19 4.58 -18.19
CA GLY A 20 1.74 5.56 -19.18
C GLY A 20 2.59 5.66 -20.47
N GLY A 21 1.91 5.89 -21.60
CA GLY A 21 2.36 5.65 -22.98
C GLY A 21 3.62 6.36 -23.52
N THR A 22 4.43 7.00 -22.68
CA THR A 22 5.73 7.58 -23.09
C THR A 22 6.77 6.49 -23.38
N VAL A 23 6.74 5.37 -22.67
CA VAL A 23 7.65 4.23 -22.91
C VAL A 23 7.31 3.50 -24.21
N CYS A 24 6.01 3.40 -24.54
CA CYS A 24 5.54 2.72 -25.74
C CYS A 24 5.98 3.41 -27.04
N GLY A 25 5.96 4.75 -27.10
CA GLY A 25 6.37 5.49 -28.29
C GLY A 25 7.85 5.30 -28.64
N TRP A 26 8.71 5.14 -27.63
CA TRP A 26 10.14 4.91 -27.83
C TRP A 26 10.43 3.47 -28.27
N ILE A 27 9.74 2.48 -27.68
CA ILE A 27 9.92 1.07 -28.02
C ILE A 27 9.36 0.75 -29.41
N LEU A 28 8.15 1.21 -29.75
CA LEU A 28 7.54 0.96 -31.07
C LEU A 28 8.40 1.53 -32.20
N ARG A 29 8.94 2.74 -32.02
CA ARG A 29 9.80 3.39 -33.02
C ARG A 29 11.16 2.69 -33.17
N ARG A 30 11.60 1.93 -32.18
CA ARG A 30 12.84 1.11 -32.22
C ARG A 30 12.60 -0.25 -32.88
N VAL A 31 11.40 -0.81 -32.71
CA VAL A 31 11.00 -2.12 -33.26
C VAL A 31 10.67 -2.02 -34.75
N ASP A 32 9.99 -0.95 -35.17
CA ASP A 32 9.61 -0.71 -36.58
C ASP A 32 10.84 -0.53 -37.50
N ALA A 33 11.96 -0.07 -36.96
CA ALA A 33 13.22 0.06 -37.71
C ALA A 33 13.99 -1.28 -37.88
N HIS A 34 13.56 -2.37 -37.24
CA HIS A 34 14.32 -3.63 -37.17
C HIS A 34 13.62 -4.82 -37.82
N GLU A 35 12.59 -4.57 -38.62
CA GLU A 35 11.81 -5.57 -39.33
C GLU A 35 12.56 -6.14 -40.55
N SER A 36 13.65 -6.86 -40.30
CA SER A 36 14.03 -8.00 -41.15
C SER A 36 14.99 -8.91 -40.39
N THR A 37 14.51 -10.10 -40.04
CA THR A 37 15.31 -11.29 -39.67
C THR A 37 16.07 -11.28 -38.34
N ILE A 38 15.50 -10.73 -37.26
CA ILE A 38 16.09 -10.92 -35.92
C ILE A 38 15.49 -12.15 -35.23
N THR A 39 16.26 -13.23 -35.31
CA THR A 39 16.09 -14.52 -34.64
C THR A 39 15.99 -14.38 -33.12
N ARG A 40 15.14 -15.22 -32.52
CA ARG A 40 14.85 -15.33 -31.08
C ARG A 40 16.12 -15.38 -30.20
N ASP A 41 17.16 -16.05 -30.67
CA ASP A 41 18.47 -16.14 -29.98
C ASP A 41 19.19 -14.79 -29.85
N ARG A 42 19.04 -13.88 -30.81
CA ARG A 42 19.63 -12.53 -30.71
C ARG A 42 18.85 -11.62 -29.77
N LEU A 43 17.56 -11.87 -29.62
CA LEU A 43 16.72 -11.21 -28.64
C LEU A 43 17.08 -11.66 -27.22
N ASP A 44 17.25 -12.97 -27.00
CA ASP A 44 17.72 -13.50 -25.72
C ASP A 44 19.16 -13.05 -25.40
N GLN A 45 20.03 -12.95 -26.39
CA GLN A 45 21.39 -12.43 -26.21
C GLN A 45 21.40 -10.91 -25.98
N ALA A 46 20.57 -10.14 -26.68
CA ALA A 46 20.40 -8.71 -26.42
C ALA A 46 19.76 -8.46 -25.05
N LEU A 47 18.79 -9.27 -24.63
CA LEU A 47 18.20 -9.20 -23.29
C LEU A 47 19.22 -9.58 -22.20
N ALA A 48 20.08 -10.57 -22.45
CA ALA A 48 21.14 -10.99 -21.52
C ALA A 48 22.27 -9.95 -21.39
N ASP A 49 22.62 -9.29 -22.49
CA ASP A 49 23.76 -8.36 -22.53
C ASP A 49 23.34 -6.90 -22.28
N SER A 50 22.05 -6.57 -22.42
CA SER A 50 21.56 -5.19 -22.31
C SER A 50 21.78 -4.64 -20.92
N THR A 51 22.71 -3.69 -20.83
CA THR A 51 22.92 -2.81 -19.69
C THR A 51 21.62 -2.16 -19.21
N THR A 52 20.68 -1.90 -20.12
CA THR A 52 19.39 -1.30 -19.76
C THR A 52 18.53 -2.21 -18.88
N ILE A 53 18.59 -3.53 -19.04
CA ILE A 53 17.79 -4.46 -18.22
C ILE A 53 18.38 -4.57 -16.82
N ARG A 54 19.71 -4.61 -16.72
CA ARG A 54 20.41 -4.53 -15.44
C ARG A 54 20.13 -3.21 -14.71
N ASP A 55 20.13 -2.09 -15.44
CA ASP A 55 19.80 -0.78 -14.87
C ASP A 55 18.33 -0.70 -14.41
N LEU A 56 17.41 -1.31 -15.16
CA LEU A 56 15.99 -1.40 -14.77
C LEU A 56 15.80 -2.28 -13.53
N GLN A 57 16.46 -3.44 -13.45
CA GLN A 57 16.44 -4.29 -12.25
C GLN A 57 17.00 -3.56 -11.04
N ALA A 58 18.17 -2.90 -11.17
CA ALA A 58 18.77 -2.12 -10.10
C ALA A 58 17.93 -0.91 -9.70
N LYS A 59 17.12 -0.36 -10.60
CA LYS A 59 16.15 0.69 -10.27
C LYS A 59 14.94 0.14 -9.54
N LEU A 60 14.36 -0.96 -10.01
CA LEU A 60 13.22 -1.61 -9.37
C LEU A 60 13.53 -2.06 -7.95
N GLU A 61 14.72 -2.61 -7.72
CA GLU A 61 15.16 -3.00 -6.37
C GLU A 61 15.19 -1.80 -5.42
N ARG A 62 15.79 -0.69 -5.86
CA ARG A 62 15.83 0.56 -5.07
C ARG A 62 14.45 1.17 -4.84
N ASP A 63 13.60 1.15 -5.86
CA ASP A 63 12.24 1.68 -5.75
C ASP A 63 11.37 0.82 -4.81
N PHE A 64 11.57 -0.51 -4.83
CA PHE A 64 10.90 -1.43 -3.92
C PHE A 64 11.34 -1.20 -2.47
N GLU A 65 12.64 -1.11 -2.21
CA GLU A 65 13.18 -0.79 -0.88
C GLU A 65 12.63 0.55 -0.34
N ARG A 66 12.57 1.57 -1.20
CA ARG A 66 12.00 2.88 -0.84
C ARG A 66 10.51 2.82 -0.54
N LEU A 67 9.76 2.00 -1.28
CA LEU A 67 8.32 1.80 -1.02
C LEU A 67 8.10 1.10 0.32
N GLU A 68 8.87 0.05 0.62
CA GLU A 68 8.78 -0.62 1.92
C GLU A 68 9.11 0.32 3.08
N GLU A 69 10.12 1.17 2.94
CA GLU A 69 10.45 2.20 3.94
C GLU A 69 9.29 3.17 4.15
N SER A 70 8.69 3.66 3.05
CA SER A 70 7.54 4.56 3.13
C SER A 70 6.32 3.90 3.77
N GLU A 71 6.08 2.61 3.50
CA GLU A 71 4.98 1.87 4.14
C GLU A 71 5.20 1.69 5.65
N ARG A 72 6.44 1.39 6.07
CA ARG A 72 6.81 1.32 7.49
C ARG A 72 6.59 2.67 8.18
N GLU A 73 7.02 3.76 7.56
CA GLU A 73 6.84 5.11 8.08
C GLU A 73 5.35 5.48 8.20
N ARG A 74 4.56 5.22 7.16
CA ARG A 74 3.10 5.45 7.19
C ARG A 74 2.42 4.66 8.28
N ARG A 75 2.82 3.41 8.50
CA ARG A 75 2.27 2.59 9.58
C ARG A 75 2.63 3.16 10.95
N ALA A 76 3.85 3.63 11.14
CA ALA A 76 4.28 4.29 12.39
C ALA A 76 3.47 5.58 12.66
N ILE A 77 3.34 6.45 11.65
CA ILE A 77 2.54 7.67 11.75
C ILE A 77 1.08 7.35 12.09
N ARG A 78 0.50 6.34 11.44
CA ARG A 78 -0.89 5.92 11.69
C ARG A 78 -1.08 5.44 13.14
N LEU A 79 -0.15 4.66 13.67
CA LEU A 79 -0.15 4.25 15.08
C LEU A 79 -0.11 5.46 16.02
N ASP A 80 0.70 6.47 15.72
CA ASP A 80 0.80 7.67 16.54
C ASP A 80 -0.48 8.52 16.50
N VAL A 81 -1.09 8.69 15.32
CA VAL A 81 -2.37 9.42 15.18
C VAL A 81 -3.47 8.72 15.97
N LEU A 82 -3.62 7.41 15.80
CA LEU A 82 -4.64 6.63 16.52
C LEU A 82 -4.42 6.68 18.04
N ARG A 83 -3.15 6.65 18.48
CA ARG A 83 -2.81 6.84 19.89
C ARG A 83 -3.25 8.23 20.37
N VAL A 84 -2.90 9.29 19.65
CA VAL A 84 -3.29 10.66 20.04
C VAL A 84 -4.81 10.78 20.18
N GLU A 85 -5.57 10.22 19.23
CA GLU A 85 -7.03 10.23 19.27
C GLU A 85 -7.59 9.47 20.47
N MET A 86 -7.14 8.23 20.69
CA MET A 86 -7.56 7.37 21.81
C MET A 86 -7.22 7.98 23.19
N PHE A 87 -6.13 8.73 23.29
CA PHE A 87 -5.69 9.38 24.55
C PHE A 87 -6.27 10.77 24.76
N ALA A 88 -6.97 11.34 23.78
CA ALA A 88 -7.61 12.64 23.94
C ALA A 88 -8.66 12.64 25.06
N HIS A 89 -8.97 13.84 25.58
CA HIS A 89 -10.00 13.99 26.60
C HIS A 89 -11.39 13.74 26.02
N THR A 90 -12.22 12.98 26.71
CA THR A 90 -13.55 12.56 26.22
C THR A 90 -14.61 13.57 26.66
N ASN A 91 -15.08 14.42 25.74
CA ASN A 91 -16.03 15.50 26.05
C ASN A 91 -17.46 15.24 25.54
N SER A 92 -17.65 14.22 24.72
CA SER A 92 -18.96 13.89 24.16
C SER A 92 -19.07 12.40 23.85
N ARG A 93 -20.31 11.91 23.73
CA ARG A 93 -20.57 10.51 23.36
C ARG A 93 -19.97 10.16 22.00
N THR A 94 -20.18 11.00 20.99
CA THR A 94 -19.62 10.76 19.65
C THR A 94 -18.10 10.72 19.66
N GLN A 95 -17.46 11.56 20.47
CA GLN A 95 -16.01 11.50 20.64
C GLN A 95 -15.58 10.20 21.33
N HIS A 96 -16.31 9.75 22.35
CA HIS A 96 -16.06 8.48 23.02
C HIS A 96 -16.13 7.28 22.04
N GLU A 97 -17.16 7.26 21.18
CA GLU A 97 -17.32 6.22 20.15
C GLU A 97 -16.15 6.22 19.16
N ARG A 98 -15.73 7.39 18.68
CA ARG A 98 -14.54 7.53 17.83
C ARG A 98 -13.27 7.06 18.52
N GLN A 99 -13.10 7.35 19.80
CA GLN A 99 -11.95 6.88 20.57
C GLN A 99 -11.91 5.36 20.71
N LEU A 100 -13.07 4.70 20.80
CA LEU A 100 -13.17 3.25 20.78
C LEU A 100 -12.84 2.68 19.40
N GLU A 101 -13.26 3.34 18.32
CA GLU A 101 -12.90 2.95 16.95
C GLU A 101 -11.40 3.10 16.71
N ALA A 102 -10.83 4.26 17.03
CA ALA A 102 -9.40 4.53 16.95
C ALA A 102 -8.59 3.56 17.81
N GLY A 103 -9.07 3.25 19.03
CA GLY A 103 -8.46 2.28 19.90
C GLY A 103 -8.48 0.87 19.32
N LYS A 104 -9.59 0.43 18.73
CA LYS A 104 -9.68 -0.88 18.07
C LYS A 104 -8.67 -0.98 16.92
N GLU A 105 -8.63 0.01 16.04
CA GLU A 105 -7.69 0.05 14.92
C GLU A 105 -6.22 0.09 15.40
N TYR A 106 -5.95 0.83 16.47
CA TYR A 106 -4.63 0.89 17.11
C TYR A 106 -4.16 -0.50 17.58
N LEU A 107 -5.05 -1.28 18.18
CA LEU A 107 -4.73 -2.64 18.63
C LEU A 107 -4.51 -3.59 17.44
N GLU A 108 -5.32 -3.49 16.39
CA GLU A 108 -5.16 -4.29 15.17
C GLU A 108 -3.81 -4.04 14.47
N LEU A 109 -3.29 -2.80 14.54
CA LEU A 109 -1.99 -2.44 13.98
C LEU A 109 -0.78 -2.87 14.84
N GLY A 110 -1.01 -3.46 16.03
CA GLY A 110 0.04 -3.91 16.94
C GLY A 110 0.36 -2.92 18.07
N GLY A 111 -0.67 -2.23 18.58
CA GLY A 111 -0.57 -1.28 19.69
C GLY A 111 0.12 -1.85 20.95
N ASN A 112 0.65 -0.97 21.79
CA ASN A 112 1.37 -1.38 23.00
C ASN A 112 0.43 -1.68 24.19
N GLY A 113 0.97 -2.29 25.26
CA GLY A 113 0.20 -2.66 26.46
C GLY A 113 -0.50 -1.47 27.17
N LEU A 114 0.10 -0.27 27.11
CA LEU A 114 -0.54 0.94 27.63
C LEU A 114 -1.80 1.29 26.83
N GLY A 115 -1.74 1.16 25.50
CA GLY A 115 -2.88 1.38 24.63
C GLY A 115 -4.00 0.36 24.85
N HIS A 116 -3.68 -0.92 25.06
CA HIS A 116 -4.66 -1.93 25.47
C HIS A 116 -5.38 -1.53 26.76
N THR A 117 -4.62 -1.14 27.79
CA THR A 117 -5.18 -0.74 29.09
C THR A 117 -6.08 0.50 28.94
N ARG A 118 -5.67 1.47 28.12
CA ARG A 118 -6.47 2.66 27.83
C ARG A 118 -7.77 2.32 27.10
N TYR A 119 -7.70 1.45 26.10
CA TYR A 119 -8.87 0.98 25.35
C TYR A 119 -9.87 0.27 26.27
N ASP A 120 -9.39 -0.62 27.14
CA ASP A 120 -10.24 -1.33 28.11
C ASP A 120 -10.89 -0.36 29.09
N ALA A 121 -10.15 0.64 29.58
CA ALA A 121 -10.70 1.68 30.45
C ALA A 121 -11.78 2.52 29.76
N LEU A 122 -11.56 2.93 28.50
CA LEU A 122 -12.56 3.63 27.69
C LEU A 122 -13.80 2.76 27.49
N ARG A 123 -13.62 1.50 27.11
CA ARG A 123 -14.73 0.57 26.87
C ARG A 123 -15.55 0.35 28.13
N GLN A 124 -14.91 0.18 29.29
CA GLN A 124 -15.60 0.05 30.56
C GLN A 124 -16.37 1.32 30.94
N ASP A 125 -15.78 2.51 30.71
CA ASP A 125 -16.47 3.78 30.95
C ASP A 125 -17.69 3.95 30.04
N TYR A 126 -17.56 3.61 28.76
CA TYR A 126 -18.67 3.62 27.81
C TYR A 126 -19.81 2.71 28.25
N LEU A 127 -19.51 1.44 28.59
CA LEU A 127 -20.50 0.48 29.05
C LEU A 127 -21.18 0.92 30.35
N ARG A 128 -20.44 1.53 31.28
CA ARG A 128 -21.00 2.08 32.52
C ARG A 128 -22.01 3.19 32.22
N ARG A 129 -21.66 4.12 31.32
CA ARG A 129 -22.52 5.23 30.89
C ARG A 129 -23.75 4.76 30.15
N GLU A 130 -23.59 3.76 29.29
CA GLU A 130 -24.68 3.12 28.56
C GLU A 130 -25.68 2.45 29.53
N ALA A 131 -25.19 1.68 30.50
CA ALA A 131 -26.03 1.03 31.50
C ALA A 131 -26.76 2.04 32.41
N GLY A 132 -26.11 3.16 32.74
CA GLY A 132 -26.70 4.24 33.54
C GLY A 132 -27.50 5.27 32.75
N CYS A 133 -27.54 5.17 31.42
CA CYS A 133 -28.04 6.22 30.52
C CYS A 133 -27.47 7.63 30.80
N ASP A 134 -26.25 7.72 31.33
CA ASP A 134 -25.59 8.97 31.69
C ASP A 134 -24.52 9.36 30.67
N TRP A 135 -24.91 10.25 29.77
CA TRP A 135 -24.04 10.78 28.71
C TRP A 135 -23.44 12.14 29.06
N THR A 136 -23.45 12.51 30.34
CA THR A 136 -22.87 13.78 30.80
C THR A 136 -21.36 13.63 30.94
N TYR A 137 -20.62 14.27 30.04
CA TYR A 137 -19.18 14.41 30.14
C TYR A 137 -18.87 15.73 30.87
N ARG A 138 -17.85 15.73 31.74
CA ARG A 138 -17.42 16.89 32.54
C ARG A 138 -15.95 17.16 32.29
#